data_AF-A0A7Y4YJC5-F1
#
_entry.id   AF-A0A7Y4YJC5-F1
#
_cell.length_a   1.000
_cell.length_b   1.000
_cell.length_c   1.000
_cell.angle_alpha   90.00
_cell.angle_beta   90.00
_cell.angle_gamma   90.00
#
_symmetry.space_group_name_H-M   'P 1'
#
loop_
_entity.id
_entity.type
_entity.pdbx_description
1 polymer ?
#
loop_
_entity_poly.entity_id
_entity_poly.type
_entity_poly.pdbx_seq_one_letter_code
_entity_poly.pdbx_strand_id
1 'polypeptide(L)'
;MKIVASTERAFLPALKKVTSRARVQGAAVEKTVKSILQAVERGGDKAVLRYTKQFDRVSMKATELRVTPEEIKEAYFHIRKEEGDALRFAAQRITSFHERQRIKTWMYQDNEATLGQVVTPVDAVGVYVPGGKAVYPSSVLMCAIPAKVAGVSRVVMCTPPQKGPINPYLLVAADIAGVTEIYRVGGVQAVGAMAYGTKTIQRVDKIVGPGNIYV
;
A
#
# COMPACT_ATOMS: atom_id res chain seq x y z
N MET A 1 -31.41 10.86 -10.78
CA MET A 1 -30.66 11.76 -9.88
C MET A 1 -31.67 12.36 -8.89
N LYS A 2 -31.39 12.37 -7.58
CA LYS A 2 -32.30 12.99 -6.60
C LYS A 2 -31.84 14.44 -6.37
N ILE A 3 -32.69 15.42 -6.66
CA ILE A 3 -32.45 16.84 -6.41
C ILE A 3 -33.18 17.19 -5.10
N VAL A 4 -32.51 17.88 -4.20
CA VAL A 4 -33.08 18.39 -2.95
C VAL A 4 -32.55 19.81 -2.76
N ALA A 5 -33.41 20.82 -2.79
CA ALA A 5 -33.00 22.20 -2.56
C ALA A 5 -32.70 22.43 -1.08
N SER A 6 -31.74 23.31 -0.77
CA SER A 6 -31.38 23.68 0.61
C SER A 6 -32.53 24.36 1.38
N THR A 7 -33.54 24.86 0.66
CA THR A 7 -34.76 25.48 1.19
C THR A 7 -35.85 24.46 1.53
N GLU A 8 -35.76 23.22 1.05
CA GLU A 8 -36.76 22.20 1.35
C GLU A 8 -36.60 21.68 2.77
N ARG A 9 -37.73 21.44 3.47
CA ARG A 9 -37.75 20.80 4.79
C ARG A 9 -37.06 19.41 4.78
N ALA A 10 -37.03 18.76 3.62
CA ALA A 10 -36.38 17.47 3.40
C ALA A 10 -34.84 17.55 3.28
N PHE A 11 -34.24 18.75 3.20
CA PHE A 11 -32.80 18.95 3.02
C PHE A 11 -31.98 18.33 4.14
N LEU A 12 -32.19 18.72 5.40
CA LEU A 12 -31.41 18.22 6.53
C LEU A 12 -31.52 16.68 6.69
N PRO A 13 -32.72 16.06 6.58
CA PRO A 13 -32.84 14.60 6.56
C PRO A 13 -32.12 13.94 5.38
N ALA A 14 -32.21 14.52 4.18
CA ALA A 14 -31.53 13.98 2.99
C ALA A 14 -30.00 14.10 3.13
N LEU A 15 -29.50 15.24 3.60
CA LEU A 15 -28.10 15.49 3.87
C LEU A 15 -27.59 14.53 4.94
N LYS A 16 -28.32 14.36 6.05
CA LYS A 16 -27.98 13.39 7.11
C LYS A 16 -27.89 11.97 6.54
N LYS A 17 -28.86 11.54 5.74
CA LYS A 17 -28.85 10.21 5.10
C LYS A 17 -27.68 10.01 4.13
N VAL A 18 -27.25 11.05 3.42
CA VAL A 18 -26.11 11.00 2.48
C VAL A 18 -24.78 11.01 3.22
N THR A 19 -24.65 11.82 4.28
CA THR A 19 -23.43 11.96 5.09
C THR A 19 -23.24 10.79 6.06
N SER A 20 -24.33 10.14 6.51
CA SER A 20 -24.30 8.96 7.37
C SER A 20 -24.14 7.64 6.59
N ARG A 21 -23.64 7.68 5.35
CA ARG A 21 -23.42 6.46 4.53
C ARG A 21 -22.26 5.60 5.03
N ALA A 22 -21.54 6.03 6.05
CA ALA A 22 -20.56 5.21 6.75
C ALA A 22 -21.23 3.91 7.22
N ARG A 23 -20.94 2.84 6.49
CA ARG A 23 -21.44 1.50 6.75
C ARG A 23 -20.83 1.03 8.08
N VAL A 24 -21.66 0.89 9.10
CA VAL A 24 -21.37 0.02 10.24
C VAL A 24 -21.30 -1.41 9.68
N GLN A 25 -20.10 -1.89 9.42
CA GLN A 25 -19.82 -3.29 9.10
C GLN A 25 -18.80 -3.74 10.14
N GLY A 26 -18.94 -4.79 10.92
CA GLY A 26 -19.94 -5.84 11.07
C GLY A 26 -19.15 -6.94 11.77
N ALA A 27 -19.48 -7.30 13.02
CA ALA A 27 -18.63 -8.11 13.90
C ALA A 27 -18.10 -9.42 13.28
N ALA A 28 -18.79 -9.95 12.26
CA ALA A 28 -18.35 -11.10 11.47
C ALA A 28 -17.07 -10.85 10.66
N VAL A 29 -16.91 -9.68 10.03
CA VAL A 29 -15.70 -9.33 9.25
C VAL A 29 -14.51 -9.21 10.18
N GLU A 30 -14.67 -8.51 11.30
CA GLU A 30 -13.65 -8.37 12.33
C GLU A 30 -13.20 -9.72 12.88
N LYS A 31 -14.15 -10.63 13.19
CA LYS A 31 -13.83 -11.99 13.66
C LYS A 31 -13.01 -12.76 12.63
N THR A 32 -13.37 -12.69 11.36
CA THR A 32 -12.62 -13.33 10.26
C THR A 32 -11.23 -12.74 10.12
N VAL A 33 -11.11 -11.41 10.08
CA VAL A 33 -9.84 -10.69 9.98
C VAL A 33 -8.92 -11.09 11.15
N LYS A 34 -9.42 -11.04 12.37
CA LYS A 34 -8.67 -11.42 13.58
C LYS A 34 -8.16 -12.86 13.52
N SER A 35 -9.00 -13.79 13.06
CA SER A 35 -8.59 -15.19 12.90
C SER A 35 -7.47 -15.36 11.87
N ILE A 36 -7.52 -14.62 10.75
CA ILE A 36 -6.49 -14.68 9.71
C ILE A 36 -5.18 -14.06 10.21
N LEU A 37 -5.24 -12.90 10.87
CA LEU A 37 -4.08 -12.23 11.46
C LEU A 37 -3.35 -13.15 12.46
N GLN A 38 -4.08 -13.75 13.41
CA GLN A 38 -3.50 -14.69 14.39
C GLN A 38 -2.88 -15.92 13.72
N ALA A 39 -3.49 -16.40 12.63
CA ALA A 39 -2.94 -17.52 11.89
C ALA A 39 -1.64 -17.15 11.15
N VAL A 40 -1.53 -15.92 10.63
CA VAL A 40 -0.30 -15.42 10.00
C VAL A 40 0.78 -15.19 11.03
N GLU A 41 0.48 -14.57 12.17
CA GLU A 41 1.41 -14.36 13.27
C GLU A 41 2.05 -15.67 13.75
N ARG A 42 1.24 -16.73 13.91
CA ARG A 42 1.73 -18.05 14.37
C ARG A 42 2.35 -18.90 13.26
N GLY A 43 1.82 -18.78 12.04
CA GLY A 43 2.09 -19.71 10.94
C GLY A 43 3.03 -19.19 9.86
N GLY A 44 3.34 -17.88 9.86
CA GLY A 44 4.21 -17.23 8.88
C GLY A 44 3.83 -17.55 7.43
N ASP A 45 4.84 -17.85 6.60
CA ASP A 45 4.68 -18.14 5.17
C ASP A 45 3.66 -19.24 4.89
N LYS A 46 3.56 -20.26 5.76
CA LYS A 46 2.59 -21.35 5.56
C LYS A 46 1.15 -20.83 5.63
N ALA A 47 0.86 -19.95 6.57
CA ALA A 47 -0.46 -19.33 6.69
C ALA A 47 -0.73 -18.37 5.53
N VAL A 48 0.26 -17.55 5.15
CA VAL A 48 0.17 -16.66 3.99
C VAL A 48 -0.18 -17.46 2.73
N LEU A 49 0.59 -18.50 2.40
CA LEU A 49 0.36 -19.35 1.22
C LEU A 49 -1.00 -20.05 1.26
N ARG A 50 -1.45 -20.50 2.44
CA ARG A 50 -2.78 -21.10 2.59
C ARG A 50 -3.88 -20.12 2.23
N TYR A 51 -3.83 -18.89 2.74
CA TYR A 51 -4.84 -17.88 2.46
C TYR A 51 -4.73 -17.30 1.03
N THR A 52 -3.52 -17.19 0.47
CA THR A 52 -3.32 -16.89 -0.96
C THR A 52 -3.99 -17.94 -1.84
N LYS A 53 -3.81 -19.23 -1.55
CA LYS A 53 -4.50 -20.31 -2.28
C LYS A 53 -6.02 -20.22 -2.12
N GLN A 54 -6.50 -19.94 -0.92
CA GLN A 54 -7.94 -19.88 -0.62
C GLN A 54 -8.63 -18.69 -1.31
N PHE A 55 -8.05 -17.50 -1.23
CA PHE A 55 -8.70 -16.26 -1.67
C PHE A 55 -8.32 -15.86 -3.09
N ASP A 56 -7.04 -15.97 -3.45
CA ASP A 56 -6.53 -15.58 -4.77
C ASP A 56 -6.56 -16.75 -5.76
N ARG A 57 -6.80 -17.98 -5.29
CA ARG A 57 -6.85 -19.22 -6.09
C ARG A 57 -5.54 -19.52 -6.82
N VAL A 58 -4.41 -19.05 -6.26
CA VAL A 58 -3.06 -19.29 -6.77
C VAL A 58 -2.29 -20.14 -5.76
N SER A 59 -1.70 -21.24 -6.23
CA SER A 59 -0.78 -22.05 -5.43
C SER A 59 0.65 -21.74 -5.84
N MET A 60 1.49 -21.41 -4.86
CA MET A 60 2.90 -21.10 -5.08
C MET A 60 3.72 -21.54 -3.86
N LYS A 61 5.02 -21.66 -4.03
CA LYS A 61 6.01 -21.89 -2.96
C LYS A 61 6.38 -20.56 -2.32
N ALA A 62 6.93 -20.61 -1.10
CA ALA A 62 7.39 -19.41 -0.41
C ALA A 62 8.47 -18.66 -1.21
N THR A 63 9.31 -19.37 -1.96
CA THR A 63 10.34 -18.81 -2.84
C THR A 63 9.77 -18.00 -4.00
N GLU A 64 8.50 -18.20 -4.35
CA GLU A 64 7.81 -17.51 -5.45
C GLU A 64 7.00 -16.30 -4.95
N LEU A 65 6.96 -16.05 -3.64
CA LEU A 65 6.27 -14.88 -3.08
C LEU A 65 6.91 -13.58 -3.53
N ARG A 66 8.25 -13.51 -3.55
CA ARG A 66 8.99 -12.31 -3.95
C ARG A 66 9.05 -12.21 -5.47
N VAL A 67 8.75 -11.03 -6.01
CA VAL A 67 8.98 -10.72 -7.43
C VAL A 67 10.47 -10.56 -7.68
N THR A 68 10.98 -11.18 -8.74
CA THR A 68 12.41 -11.11 -9.05
C THR A 68 12.74 -9.84 -9.85
N PRO A 69 14.00 -9.37 -9.82
CA PRO A 69 14.45 -8.27 -10.67
C PRO A 69 14.22 -8.52 -12.17
N GLU A 70 14.30 -9.77 -12.61
CA GLU A 70 14.08 -10.17 -14.01
C GLU A 70 12.63 -9.94 -14.41
N GLU A 71 11.66 -10.24 -13.54
CA GLU A 71 10.24 -9.97 -13.81
C GLU A 71 9.94 -8.47 -13.88
N ILE A 72 10.64 -7.65 -13.09
CA ILE A 72 10.54 -6.19 -13.17
C ILE A 72 11.11 -5.69 -14.49
N LYS A 73 12.28 -6.21 -14.92
CA LYS A 73 12.88 -5.89 -16.23
C LYS A 73 11.95 -6.31 -17.37
N GLU A 74 11.36 -7.50 -17.29
CA GLU A 74 10.42 -8.00 -18.29
C GLU A 74 9.18 -7.10 -18.40
N ALA A 75 8.69 -6.55 -17.28
CA ALA A 75 7.55 -5.65 -17.27
C ALA A 75 7.77 -4.38 -18.13
N TYR A 76 9.01 -3.91 -18.27
CA TYR A 76 9.33 -2.78 -19.15
C TYR A 76 9.15 -3.10 -20.64
N PHE A 77 9.30 -4.36 -21.06
CA PHE A 77 9.04 -4.78 -22.44
C PHE A 77 7.54 -4.92 -22.75
N HIS A 78 6.69 -4.91 -21.73
CA HIS A 78 5.24 -5.04 -21.85
C HIS A 78 4.47 -3.72 -21.72
N ILE A 79 5.17 -2.59 -21.67
CA ILE A 79 4.55 -1.25 -21.70
C ILE A 79 5.09 -0.44 -22.88
N ARG A 80 4.29 0.46 -23.43
CA ARG A 80 4.76 1.37 -24.47
C ARG A 80 5.66 2.43 -23.85
N LYS A 81 6.62 2.91 -24.64
CA LYS A 81 7.57 3.93 -24.19
C LYS A 81 6.86 5.18 -23.67
N GLU A 82 5.81 5.62 -24.34
CA GLU A 82 5.04 6.81 -23.99
C GLU A 82 4.33 6.65 -22.63
N GLU A 83 3.89 5.44 -22.30
CA GLU A 83 3.26 5.14 -21.01
C GLU A 83 4.29 5.12 -19.88
N GLY A 84 5.47 4.55 -20.14
CA GLY A 84 6.60 4.61 -19.22
C GLY A 84 7.07 6.05 -18.98
N ASP A 85 7.11 6.87 -20.03
CA ASP A 85 7.45 8.30 -19.94
C ASP A 85 6.39 9.08 -19.14
N ALA A 86 5.10 8.76 -19.31
CA ALA A 86 4.03 9.34 -18.51
C ALA A 86 4.13 8.98 -17.01
N LEU A 87 4.51 7.73 -16.68
CA LEU A 87 4.76 7.31 -15.30
C LEU A 87 5.95 8.05 -14.70
N ARG A 88 7.06 8.20 -15.44
CA ARG A 88 8.24 8.97 -15.00
C ARG A 88 7.90 10.43 -14.77
N PHE A 89 7.14 11.05 -15.68
CA PHE A 89 6.69 12.43 -15.53
C PHE A 89 5.82 12.62 -14.29
N ALA A 90 4.85 11.72 -14.07
CA ALA A 90 4.01 11.75 -12.87
C ALA A 90 4.86 11.59 -11.60
N ALA A 91 5.78 10.62 -11.58
CA ALA A 91 6.68 10.39 -10.47
C ALA A 91 7.53 11.63 -10.15
N GLN A 92 8.13 12.25 -11.16
CA GLN A 92 8.93 13.47 -10.99
C GLN A 92 8.11 14.60 -10.36
N ARG A 93 6.85 14.80 -10.79
CA ARG A 93 5.98 15.82 -10.21
C ARG A 93 5.62 15.52 -8.75
N ILE A 94 5.32 14.26 -8.43
CA ILE A 94 5.01 13.82 -7.07
C ILE A 94 6.23 14.03 -6.16
N THR A 95 7.42 13.61 -6.59
CA THR A 95 8.68 13.82 -5.88
C THR A 95 8.92 15.30 -5.63
N SER A 96 8.84 16.14 -6.68
CA SER A 96 9.09 17.58 -6.58
C SER A 96 8.16 18.29 -5.59
N PHE A 97 6.92 17.82 -5.46
CA PHE A 97 5.98 18.35 -4.48
C PHE A 97 6.33 17.92 -3.06
N HIS A 98 6.57 16.63 -2.84
CA HIS A 98 6.84 16.10 -1.50
C HIS A 98 8.19 16.54 -0.95
N GLU A 99 9.20 16.79 -1.80
CA GLU A 99 10.49 17.37 -1.36
C GLU A 99 10.30 18.76 -0.72
N ARG A 100 9.33 19.54 -1.19
CA ARG A 100 8.99 20.85 -0.59
C ARG A 100 8.28 20.72 0.75
N GLN A 101 7.63 19.59 1.01
CA GLN A 101 6.93 19.32 2.27
C GLN A 101 7.83 18.63 3.31
N ARG A 102 9.07 18.31 2.96
CA ARG A 102 9.99 17.59 3.85
C ARG A 102 10.29 18.43 5.10
N ILE A 103 9.95 17.88 6.25
CA ILE A 103 10.21 18.49 7.55
C ILE A 103 11.71 18.36 7.85
N LYS A 104 12.35 19.47 8.23
CA LYS A 104 13.77 19.51 8.59
C LYS A 104 13.94 19.35 10.10
N THR A 105 14.95 18.59 10.50
CA THR A 105 15.49 18.65 11.86
C THR A 105 15.99 20.06 12.15
N TRP A 106 15.72 20.56 13.35
CA TRP A 106 16.20 21.87 13.80
C TRP A 106 16.55 21.81 15.28
N MET A 107 17.53 22.62 15.67
CA MET A 107 17.99 22.78 17.04
C MET A 107 18.25 24.26 17.27
N TYR A 108 18.06 24.73 18.49
CA TYR A 108 18.44 26.06 18.94
C TYR A 108 18.97 25.99 20.38
N GLN A 109 19.77 26.98 20.75
CA GLN A 109 20.25 27.13 22.11
C GLN A 109 19.55 28.32 22.74
N ASP A 110 18.98 28.12 23.92
CA ASP A 110 18.50 29.21 24.77
C ASP A 110 19.51 29.48 25.91
N ASN A 111 19.10 30.31 26.88
CA ASN A 111 19.98 30.73 27.98
C ASN A 111 20.36 29.57 28.94
N GLU A 112 19.68 28.44 28.87
CA GLU A 112 19.81 27.34 29.84
C GLU A 112 20.16 26.00 29.17
N ALA A 113 19.64 25.73 27.96
CA ALA A 113 19.78 24.44 27.31
C ALA A 113 19.73 24.52 25.77
N THR A 114 20.14 23.42 25.14
CA THR A 114 19.90 23.18 23.71
C THR A 114 18.59 22.42 23.54
N LEU A 115 17.65 22.99 22.79
CA LEU A 115 16.34 22.44 22.51
C LEU A 115 16.15 22.24 21.00
N GLY A 116 15.21 21.39 20.59
CA GLY A 116 14.90 21.21 19.17
C GLY A 116 14.05 19.99 18.86
N GLN A 117 14.00 19.65 17.58
CA GLN A 117 13.26 18.54 17.03
C GLN A 117 14.12 17.76 16.04
N VAL A 118 14.31 16.48 16.32
CA VAL A 118 14.92 15.53 15.38
C VAL A 118 13.81 14.81 14.61
N VAL A 119 13.86 14.88 13.29
CA VAL A 119 12.92 14.21 12.39
C VAL A 119 13.64 13.12 11.63
N THR A 120 13.26 11.87 11.87
CA THR A 120 13.78 10.68 11.18
C THR A 120 12.67 9.94 10.45
N PRO A 121 12.93 9.35 9.28
CA PRO A 121 11.99 8.44 8.65
C PRO A 121 11.79 7.18 9.52
N VAL A 122 10.68 6.48 9.27
CA VAL A 122 10.55 5.08 9.72
C VAL A 122 11.52 4.20 8.93
N ASP A 123 11.93 3.06 9.51
CA ASP A 123 12.90 2.17 8.87
C ASP A 123 12.30 1.47 7.65
N ALA A 124 11.05 1.02 7.76
CA ALA A 124 10.35 0.32 6.69
C ALA A 124 8.85 0.69 6.57
N VAL A 125 8.39 0.82 5.32
CA VAL A 125 6.97 1.04 4.99
C VAL A 125 6.45 -0.08 4.09
N GLY A 126 5.28 -0.60 4.42
CA GLY A 126 4.48 -1.49 3.58
C GLY A 126 3.46 -0.71 2.76
N VAL A 127 3.35 -1.00 1.47
CA VAL A 127 2.39 -0.43 0.54
C VAL A 127 1.50 -1.55 0.04
N TYR A 128 0.23 -1.53 0.44
CA TYR A 128 -0.78 -2.42 -0.10
C TYR A 128 -1.32 -1.88 -1.42
N VAL A 129 -1.30 -2.70 -2.47
CA VAL A 129 -1.82 -2.34 -3.79
C VAL A 129 -2.88 -3.37 -4.17
N PRO A 130 -4.14 -2.98 -4.38
CA PRO A 130 -5.17 -3.88 -4.87
C PRO A 130 -4.79 -4.49 -6.23
N GLY A 131 -5.11 -5.76 -6.43
CA GLY A 131 -5.00 -6.43 -7.73
C GLY A 131 -6.34 -6.61 -8.43
N GLY A 132 -6.34 -7.41 -9.51
CA GLY A 132 -7.51 -7.67 -10.34
C GLY A 132 -7.77 -6.56 -11.35
N LYS A 133 -9.01 -6.06 -11.41
CA LYS A 133 -9.44 -4.99 -12.33
C LYS A 133 -9.07 -3.58 -11.87
N ALA A 134 -8.70 -3.43 -10.60
CA ALA A 134 -8.36 -2.16 -9.95
C ALA A 134 -6.85 -1.88 -10.07
N VAL A 135 -6.33 -1.88 -11.31
CA VAL A 135 -4.90 -1.63 -11.56
C VAL A 135 -4.65 -0.13 -11.59
N TYR A 136 -4.03 0.40 -10.54
CA TYR A 136 -3.73 1.83 -10.42
C TYR A 136 -2.24 2.07 -10.14
N PRO A 137 -1.39 2.19 -11.19
CA PRO A 137 0.02 2.54 -11.00
C PRO A 137 0.18 3.89 -10.28
N SER A 138 -0.77 4.81 -10.43
CA SER A 138 -0.81 6.07 -9.68
C SER A 138 -0.86 5.88 -8.16
N SER A 139 -1.54 4.85 -7.65
CA SER A 139 -1.59 4.56 -6.20
C SER A 139 -0.23 4.06 -5.70
N VAL A 140 0.49 3.30 -6.53
CA VAL A 140 1.87 2.90 -6.24
C VAL A 140 2.76 4.13 -6.10
N LEU A 141 2.75 5.02 -7.09
CA LEU A 141 3.54 6.25 -7.07
C LEU A 141 3.20 7.12 -5.85
N MET A 142 1.91 7.33 -5.58
CA MET A 142 1.45 8.20 -4.48
C MET A 142 1.73 7.64 -3.08
N CYS A 143 1.88 6.32 -2.92
CA CYS A 143 2.21 5.73 -1.62
C CYS A 143 3.73 5.59 -1.42
N ALA A 144 4.46 5.16 -2.45
CA ALA A 144 5.89 4.85 -2.34
C ALA A 144 6.79 6.09 -2.43
N ILE A 145 6.49 7.06 -3.30
CA ILE A 145 7.34 8.24 -3.48
C ILE A 145 7.45 9.08 -2.20
N PRO A 146 6.37 9.38 -1.46
CA PRO A 146 6.49 10.14 -0.21
C PRO A 146 7.35 9.42 0.83
N ALA A 147 7.29 8.08 0.89
CA ALA A 147 8.16 7.29 1.77
C ALA A 147 9.63 7.42 1.35
N LYS A 148 9.94 7.36 0.05
CA LYS A 148 11.30 7.57 -0.46
C LYS A 148 11.82 8.98 -0.21
N VAL A 149 11.01 10.01 -0.45
CA VAL A 149 11.35 11.41 -0.16
C VAL A 149 11.59 11.64 1.34
N ALA A 150 10.83 10.98 2.21
CA ALA A 150 11.05 11.03 3.65
C ALA A 150 12.39 10.39 4.07
N GLY A 151 12.97 9.52 3.24
CA GLY A 151 14.22 8.81 3.50
C GLY A 151 14.03 7.36 3.97
N VAL A 152 12.85 6.78 3.80
CA VAL A 152 12.60 5.38 4.16
C VAL A 152 13.51 4.48 3.31
N SER A 153 14.32 3.66 3.99
CA SER A 153 15.30 2.80 3.35
C SER A 153 14.64 1.61 2.65
N ARG A 154 13.65 1.00 3.31
CA ARG A 154 12.95 -0.21 2.82
C ARG A 154 11.47 0.07 2.56
N VAL A 155 11.06 -0.01 1.30
CA VAL A 155 9.66 0.14 0.89
C VAL A 155 9.18 -1.17 0.28
N VAL A 156 8.26 -1.83 0.96
CA VAL A 156 7.72 -3.14 0.59
C VAL A 156 6.37 -2.94 -0.08
N MET A 157 6.15 -3.52 -1.24
CA MET A 157 4.84 -3.54 -1.91
C MET A 157 4.24 -4.94 -1.83
N CYS A 158 2.99 -5.05 -1.38
CA CYS A 158 2.20 -6.28 -1.47
C CYS A 158 1.05 -6.08 -2.46
N THR A 159 0.92 -6.98 -3.43
CA THR A 159 -0.22 -7.03 -4.36
C THR A 159 -0.70 -8.48 -4.48
N PRO A 160 -2.03 -8.74 -4.47
CA PRO A 160 -2.54 -10.10 -4.62
C PRO A 160 -2.09 -10.68 -5.97
N PRO A 161 -1.71 -11.98 -5.99
CA PRO A 161 -1.38 -12.65 -7.23
C PRO A 161 -2.63 -12.83 -8.09
N GLN A 162 -2.40 -12.99 -9.38
CA GLN A 162 -3.42 -13.40 -10.35
C GLN A 162 -3.00 -14.73 -10.97
N LYS A 163 -3.88 -15.36 -11.76
CA LYS A 163 -3.52 -16.58 -12.51
C LYS A 163 -2.38 -16.37 -13.52
N GLY A 164 -2.09 -15.11 -13.86
CA GLY A 164 -0.97 -14.72 -14.73
C GLY A 164 0.01 -13.79 -14.00
N PRO A 165 0.95 -13.19 -14.75
CA PRO A 165 1.93 -12.26 -14.16
C PRO A 165 1.23 -11.06 -13.52
N ILE A 166 1.94 -10.41 -12.57
CA ILE A 166 1.50 -9.11 -12.06
C ILE A 166 1.42 -8.15 -13.23
N ASN A 167 0.43 -7.26 -13.19
CA ASN A 167 0.27 -6.25 -14.22
C ASN A 167 1.57 -5.42 -14.38
N PRO A 168 2.13 -5.32 -15.61
CA PRO A 168 3.43 -4.72 -15.83
C PRO A 168 3.49 -3.23 -15.41
N TYR A 169 2.37 -2.50 -15.53
CA TYR A 169 2.31 -1.10 -15.08
C TYR A 169 2.53 -0.95 -13.57
N LEU A 170 2.14 -1.93 -12.75
CA LEU A 170 2.39 -1.90 -11.30
C LEU A 170 3.87 -2.14 -10.99
N LEU A 171 4.50 -3.08 -11.70
CA LEU A 171 5.93 -3.38 -11.51
C LEU A 171 6.80 -2.21 -11.95
N VAL A 172 6.52 -1.63 -13.12
CA VAL A 172 7.24 -0.45 -13.60
C VAL A 172 7.00 0.76 -12.68
N ALA A 173 5.78 1.00 -12.22
CA ALA A 173 5.51 2.09 -11.28
C ALA A 173 6.21 1.88 -9.94
N ALA A 174 6.29 0.65 -9.44
CA ALA A 174 6.99 0.31 -8.21
C ALA A 174 8.49 0.59 -8.32
N ASP A 175 9.10 0.16 -9.44
CA ASP A 175 10.51 0.41 -9.74
C ASP A 175 10.82 1.91 -9.85
N ILE A 176 10.04 2.66 -10.65
CA ILE A 176 10.16 4.13 -10.78
C ILE A 176 10.01 4.83 -9.41
N ALA A 177 9.09 4.35 -8.56
CA ALA A 177 8.84 4.92 -7.24
C ALA A 177 9.87 4.53 -6.18
N GLY A 178 10.84 3.66 -6.50
CA GLY A 178 11.89 3.22 -5.58
C GLY A 178 11.43 2.18 -4.55
N VAL A 179 10.40 1.38 -4.85
CA VAL A 179 10.01 0.21 -4.05
C VAL A 179 11.17 -0.79 -4.03
N THR A 180 11.54 -1.27 -2.85
CA THR A 180 12.71 -2.16 -2.66
C THR A 180 12.36 -3.63 -2.78
N GLU A 181 11.15 -4.02 -2.39
CA GLU A 181 10.68 -5.41 -2.37
C GLU A 181 9.22 -5.48 -2.81
N ILE A 182 8.89 -6.43 -3.69
CA ILE A 182 7.51 -6.65 -4.13
C ILE A 182 7.12 -8.09 -3.83
N TYR A 183 5.94 -8.30 -3.25
CA TYR A 183 5.41 -9.61 -2.88
C TYR A 183 4.02 -9.87 -3.46
N ARG A 184 3.82 -11.11 -3.92
CA ARG A 184 2.57 -11.68 -4.45
C ARG A 184 1.61 -12.09 -3.34
N VAL A 185 1.16 -11.14 -2.53
CA VAL A 185 0.23 -11.37 -1.42
C VAL A 185 -0.76 -10.22 -1.35
N GLY A 186 -2.05 -10.53 -1.14
CA GLY A 186 -3.10 -9.53 -0.91
C GLY A 186 -3.91 -9.79 0.36
N GLY A 187 -4.98 -9.01 0.55
CA GLY A 187 -5.94 -9.19 1.65
C GLY A 187 -5.35 -9.08 3.05
N VAL A 188 -6.06 -9.66 4.03
CA VAL A 188 -5.66 -9.68 5.44
C VAL A 188 -4.28 -10.32 5.62
N GLN A 189 -3.98 -11.37 4.86
CA GLN A 189 -2.73 -12.10 4.98
C GLN A 189 -1.52 -11.27 4.54
N ALA A 190 -1.67 -10.32 3.61
CA ALA A 190 -0.62 -9.36 3.28
C ALA A 190 -0.39 -8.37 4.43
N VAL A 191 -1.47 -7.82 4.99
CA VAL A 191 -1.40 -6.90 6.13
C VAL A 191 -0.74 -7.60 7.33
N GLY A 192 -1.16 -8.82 7.65
CA GLY A 192 -0.56 -9.62 8.72
C GLY A 192 0.91 -9.94 8.46
N ALA A 193 1.28 -10.28 7.23
CA ALA A 193 2.67 -10.57 6.88
C ALA A 193 3.57 -9.34 7.02
N MET A 194 3.09 -8.16 6.60
CA MET A 194 3.81 -6.89 6.77
C MET A 194 3.86 -6.45 8.24
N ALA A 195 2.79 -6.67 9.02
CA ALA A 195 2.73 -6.23 10.41
C ALA A 195 3.56 -7.11 11.36
N TYR A 196 3.40 -8.44 11.27
CA TYR A 196 4.06 -9.38 12.19
C TYR A 196 5.40 -9.87 11.66
N GLY A 197 5.61 -9.81 10.34
CA GLY A 197 6.72 -10.45 9.67
C GLY A 197 6.51 -11.95 9.50
N THR A 198 7.20 -12.49 8.51
CA THR A 198 7.33 -13.92 8.23
C THR A 198 8.79 -14.25 7.91
N LYS A 199 9.08 -15.51 7.58
CA LYS A 199 10.43 -15.88 7.12
C LYS A 199 10.79 -15.19 5.79
N THR A 200 9.81 -14.95 4.91
CA THR A 200 10.03 -14.35 3.59
C THR A 200 9.78 -12.85 3.56
N ILE A 201 8.84 -12.33 4.35
CA ILE A 201 8.45 -10.91 4.38
C ILE A 201 8.81 -10.36 5.74
N GLN A 202 9.89 -9.58 5.85
CA GLN A 202 10.22 -8.95 7.13
C GLN A 202 9.19 -7.85 7.47
N ARG A 203 8.89 -7.71 8.76
CA ARG A 203 7.92 -6.71 9.26
C ARG A 203 8.27 -5.29 8.84
N VAL A 204 7.28 -4.42 8.80
CA VAL A 204 7.40 -2.99 8.52
C VAL A 204 6.80 -2.18 9.66
N ASP A 205 7.18 -0.90 9.77
CA ASP A 205 6.75 -0.03 10.88
C ASP A 205 5.41 0.65 10.58
N LYS A 206 5.07 0.79 9.30
CA LYS A 206 3.83 1.42 8.85
C LYS A 206 3.31 0.78 7.58
N ILE A 207 2.00 0.55 7.50
CA ILE A 207 1.32 0.07 6.30
C ILE A 207 0.42 1.19 5.76
N VAL A 208 0.48 1.41 4.46
CA VAL A 208 -0.36 2.37 3.72
C VAL A 208 -0.94 1.71 2.47
N GLY A 209 -1.86 2.39 1.81
CA GLY A 209 -2.50 1.91 0.58
C GLY A 209 -3.93 1.44 0.84
N PRO A 210 -4.91 1.90 0.05
CA PRO A 210 -6.30 1.54 0.27
C PRO A 210 -6.56 0.08 -0.13
N GLY A 211 -7.51 -0.56 0.55
CA GLY A 211 -7.96 -1.90 0.20
C GLY A 211 -9.47 -2.06 0.29
N ASN A 212 -9.92 -3.31 0.23
CA ASN A 212 -11.32 -3.63 0.47
C ASN A 212 -11.58 -3.70 1.99
N ILE A 213 -12.80 -4.04 2.40
CA ILE A 213 -13.22 -4.13 3.82
C ILE A 213 -12.37 -5.07 4.70
N TYR A 214 -11.59 -5.99 4.12
CA TYR A 214 -10.74 -6.91 4.86
C TYR A 214 -9.31 -6.37 5.07
N VAL A 215 -8.95 -5.28 4.41
CA VAL A 215 -7.62 -4.66 4.46
C VAL A 215 -7.70 -3.40 5.31
#